data_AF-A0A072PPK9-F1
#
_entry.id   AF-A0A072PPK9-F1
#
_cell.length_a   1.000
_cell.length_b   1.000
_cell.length_c   1.000
_cell.angle_alpha   90.00
_cell.angle_beta   90.00
_cell.angle_gamma   90.00
#
_symmetry.space_group_name_H-M   'P 1'
#
loop_
_entity.id
_entity.type
_entity.pdbx_description
1 polymer ?
#
loop_
_entity_poly.entity_id
_entity_poly.type
_entity_poly.pdbx_seq_one_letter_code
_entity_poly.pdbx_strand_id
1 'polypeptide(L)'
;MAISDDEIDVFTPLPDDMWDNLESIPLELLTRRTYGPSTTVTGIGFFEYFLPLMAILGDINLVHHLKNHPRLGSLDEQPATSSIETLLANCARSVTDLANRHELERPDGSTPAGELLTPSPNGGGGGHASAQQDPISSQRRSKSHTQAQLVIAYATFILHVLHVLLHGKWDAVSMLENDDGWITTAEFMKCAFHAIAASEAVSQILRRDPELTFMPYLFGIYLLHGSFILLLFADRMPQLGPNESVEKACETIIRAHEVCVVTLNTEFQKRFRKVLRSTLYSVRSAGPTSEEEIIARRRALSLYRWTKGARGLAL
;
A
#
# COMPACT_ATOMS: atom_id res chain seq x y z
N MET A 1 -35.29 14.35 3.88
CA MET A 1 -34.58 15.07 4.95
C MET A 1 -33.26 15.49 4.35
N ALA A 2 -33.19 16.74 3.86
CA ALA A 2 -31.93 17.30 3.37
C ALA A 2 -31.14 17.70 4.60
N ILE A 3 -29.96 17.12 4.78
CA ILE A 3 -29.05 17.51 5.85
C ILE A 3 -28.38 18.79 5.38
N SER A 4 -28.44 19.84 6.20
CA SER A 4 -27.87 21.14 5.87
C SER A 4 -26.38 21.13 6.25
N ASP A 5 -25.50 21.57 5.34
CA ASP A 5 -24.03 21.47 5.50
C ASP A 5 -23.49 22.28 6.69
N ASP A 6 -24.28 23.22 7.22
CA ASP A 6 -24.00 24.06 8.39
C ASP A 6 -24.18 23.35 9.74
N GLU A 7 -24.74 22.14 9.77
CA GLU A 7 -24.98 21.38 11.01
C GLU A 7 -24.09 20.14 11.17
N ILE A 8 -23.23 19.81 10.20
CA ILE A 8 -22.42 18.58 10.23
C ILE A 8 -20.93 18.87 10.47
N ASP A 9 -20.52 18.70 11.71
CA ASP A 9 -19.12 18.67 12.10
C ASP A 9 -18.53 17.26 11.93
N VAL A 10 -17.69 17.06 10.90
CA VAL A 10 -16.99 15.78 10.69
C VAL A 10 -15.72 15.73 11.54
N PHE A 11 -15.79 15.01 12.66
CA PHE A 11 -14.67 14.79 13.57
C PHE A 11 -13.82 13.58 13.16
N THR A 12 -12.57 13.54 13.64
CA THR A 12 -11.74 12.32 13.59
C THR A 12 -12.47 11.13 14.21
N PRO A 13 -12.39 9.92 13.61
CA PRO A 13 -12.99 8.74 14.21
C PRO A 13 -12.34 8.42 15.55
N LEU A 14 -13.09 7.74 16.40
CA LEU A 14 -12.55 7.19 17.64
C LEU A 14 -11.55 6.06 17.34
N PRO A 15 -10.58 5.81 18.23
CA PRO A 15 -9.76 4.60 18.22
C PRO A 15 -10.60 3.30 18.23
N ASP A 16 -10.04 2.22 17.69
CA ASP A 16 -10.76 0.94 17.54
C ASP A 16 -11.22 0.36 18.89
N ASP A 17 -10.42 0.48 19.95
CA ASP A 17 -10.76 0.02 21.31
C ASP A 17 -11.91 0.81 21.94
N MET A 18 -12.04 2.08 21.57
CA MET A 18 -13.17 2.93 21.95
C MET A 18 -14.43 2.56 21.16
N TRP A 19 -14.31 2.28 19.86
CA TRP A 19 -15.43 1.77 19.06
C TRP A 19 -16.00 0.46 19.60
N ASP A 20 -15.13 -0.46 20.01
CA ASP A 20 -15.53 -1.76 20.57
C ASP A 20 -16.25 -1.65 21.91
N ASN A 21 -16.10 -0.53 22.63
CA ASN A 21 -16.65 -0.31 23.98
C ASN A 21 -17.54 0.94 24.07
N LEU A 22 -18.20 1.32 22.97
CA LEU A 22 -18.92 2.58 22.81
C LEU A 22 -19.94 2.86 23.93
N GLU A 23 -20.58 1.81 24.46
CA GLU A 23 -21.59 1.89 25.52
C GLU A 23 -21.03 2.35 26.89
N SER A 24 -19.72 2.25 27.08
CA SER A 24 -19.05 2.52 28.35
C SER A 24 -18.28 3.84 28.41
N ILE A 25 -18.28 4.61 27.31
CA ILE A 25 -17.41 5.78 27.16
C ILE A 25 -18.09 7.05 27.72
N PRO A 26 -17.43 7.80 28.63
CA PRO A 26 -17.90 9.10 29.07
C PRO A 26 -18.04 10.08 27.90
N LEU A 27 -19.18 10.78 27.80
CA LEU A 27 -19.46 11.76 26.75
C LEU A 27 -18.39 12.87 26.64
N GLU A 28 -17.68 13.16 27.73
CA GLU A 28 -16.61 14.15 27.82
C GLU A 28 -15.37 13.79 26.97
N LEU A 29 -15.15 12.50 26.70
CA LEU A 29 -14.08 12.07 25.79
C LEU A 29 -14.48 12.23 24.32
N LEU A 30 -15.78 12.30 24.01
CA LEU A 30 -16.29 12.48 22.65
C LEU A 30 -16.18 13.94 22.15
N THR A 31 -16.02 14.90 23.07
CA THR A 31 -16.03 16.35 22.78
C THR A 31 -14.65 16.95 22.52
N ARG A 32 -13.54 16.23 22.75
CA ARG A 32 -12.15 16.70 22.48
C ARG A 32 -11.62 16.34 21.09
N ARG A 33 -12.49 15.97 20.15
CA ARG A 33 -12.07 15.47 18.84
C ARG A 33 -11.63 16.61 17.92
N THR A 34 -10.63 16.35 17.10
CA THR A 34 -10.19 17.28 16.07
C THR A 34 -11.08 17.17 14.83
N TYR A 35 -11.19 18.26 14.09
CA TYR A 35 -11.95 18.32 12.84
C TYR A 35 -11.18 17.69 11.69
N GLY A 36 -11.90 16.93 10.84
CA GLY A 36 -11.36 16.33 9.62
C GLY A 36 -10.44 15.13 9.86
N PRO A 37 -10.15 14.35 8.82
CA PRO A 37 -9.25 13.20 8.92
C PRO A 37 -7.79 13.66 9.08
N SER A 38 -7.05 13.03 10.00
CA SER A 38 -5.60 13.21 10.12
C SER A 38 -4.89 12.65 8.89
N THR A 39 -3.76 13.23 8.50
CA THR A 39 -2.84 12.71 7.46
C THR A 39 -1.58 12.08 8.06
N THR A 40 -1.55 11.87 9.39
CA THR A 40 -0.42 11.31 10.13
C THR A 40 -0.79 9.96 10.73
N VAL A 41 0.06 8.94 10.55
CA VAL A 41 -0.10 7.62 11.15
C VAL A 41 0.22 7.68 12.64
N THR A 42 -0.77 7.37 13.48
CA THR A 42 -0.64 7.46 14.94
C THR A 42 -0.44 6.11 15.62
N GLY A 43 -0.87 5.02 15.00
CA GLY A 43 -0.92 3.71 15.64
C GLY A 43 -1.15 2.56 14.67
N ILE A 44 -1.60 1.42 15.21
CA ILE A 44 -1.75 0.15 14.51
C ILE A 44 -3.21 -0.24 14.26
N GLY A 45 -4.16 0.55 14.80
CA GLY A 45 -5.58 0.42 14.52
C GLY A 45 -5.93 0.88 13.10
N PHE A 46 -7.03 0.38 12.56
CA PHE A 46 -7.41 0.62 11.16
C PHE A 46 -7.52 2.12 10.86
N PHE A 47 -8.22 2.88 11.70
CA PHE A 47 -8.34 4.33 11.53
C PHE A 47 -7.05 5.10 11.87
N GLU A 48 -6.09 4.48 12.56
CA GLU A 48 -4.85 5.15 12.95
C GLU A 48 -3.77 5.11 11.88
N TYR A 49 -3.77 4.09 11.01
CA TYR A 49 -2.82 4.00 9.89
C TYR A 49 -3.48 4.14 8.52
N PHE A 50 -4.67 3.58 8.32
CA PHE A 50 -5.28 3.52 6.99
C PHE A 50 -5.96 4.84 6.63
N LEU A 51 -6.68 5.46 7.57
CA LEU A 51 -7.36 6.73 7.32
C LEU A 51 -6.40 7.85 6.88
N PRO A 52 -5.21 8.04 7.51
CA PRO A 52 -4.20 8.98 7.01
C PRO A 52 -3.83 8.82 5.56
N LEU A 53 -3.64 7.57 5.11
CA LEU A 53 -3.31 7.27 3.73
C LEU A 53 -4.49 7.59 2.80
N MET A 54 -5.72 7.34 3.25
CA MET A 54 -6.93 7.59 2.48
C MET A 54 -7.30 9.07 2.40
N ALA A 55 -7.01 9.84 3.45
CA ALA A 55 -7.15 11.29 3.43
C ALA A 55 -6.26 11.89 2.33
N ILE A 56 -4.98 11.50 2.31
CA ILE A 56 -4.03 11.91 1.26
C ILE A 56 -4.47 11.43 -0.11
N LEU A 57 -4.99 10.20 -0.24
CA LEU A 57 -5.56 9.71 -1.49
C LEU A 57 -6.73 10.59 -1.97
N GLY A 58 -7.58 11.06 -1.06
CA GLY A 58 -8.64 12.02 -1.38
C GLY A 58 -8.12 13.30 -2.02
N ASP A 59 -7.03 13.85 -1.47
CA ASP A 59 -6.36 15.03 -2.03
C ASP A 59 -5.76 14.75 -3.41
N ILE A 60 -5.13 13.58 -3.58
CA ILE A 60 -4.60 13.14 -4.88
C ILE A 60 -5.73 13.02 -5.90
N ASN A 61 -6.87 12.44 -5.53
CA ASN A 61 -8.05 12.33 -6.39
C ASN A 61 -8.54 13.71 -6.83
N LEU A 62 -8.57 14.67 -5.90
CA LEU A 62 -9.03 16.02 -6.18
C LEU A 62 -8.11 16.72 -7.19
N VAL A 63 -6.80 16.63 -7.01
CA VAL A 63 -5.82 17.17 -7.97
C VAL A 63 -5.95 16.47 -9.32
N HIS A 64 -6.11 15.14 -9.34
CA HIS A 64 -6.31 14.38 -10.56
C HIS A 64 -7.60 14.81 -11.31
N HIS A 65 -8.70 15.01 -10.58
CA HIS A 65 -9.94 15.49 -11.17
C HIS A 65 -9.83 16.92 -11.70
N LEU A 66 -9.10 17.79 -10.99
CA LEU A 66 -8.83 19.15 -11.45
C LEU A 66 -8.07 19.15 -12.78
N LYS A 67 -6.98 18.37 -12.88
CA LYS A 67 -6.19 18.22 -14.12
C LYS A 67 -7.03 17.79 -15.31
N ASN A 68 -7.96 16.87 -15.08
CA ASN A 68 -8.82 16.33 -16.12
C ASN A 68 -10.12 17.13 -16.34
N HIS A 69 -10.33 18.23 -15.61
CA HIS A 69 -11.56 18.98 -15.67
C HIS A 69 -11.63 19.80 -16.98
N PRO A 70 -12.70 19.66 -17.82
CA PRO A 70 -12.75 20.27 -19.15
C PRO A 70 -12.60 21.80 -19.21
N ARG A 71 -12.91 22.49 -18.10
CA ARG A 71 -12.82 23.96 -18.00
C ARG A 71 -11.72 24.46 -17.06
N LEU A 72 -11.22 23.59 -16.18
CA LEU A 72 -10.35 23.99 -15.06
C LEU A 72 -8.98 23.29 -15.10
N GLY A 73 -8.77 22.34 -16.02
CA GLY A 73 -7.51 21.61 -16.15
C GLY A 73 -6.32 22.45 -16.62
N SER A 74 -6.54 23.71 -17.02
CA SER A 74 -5.46 24.66 -17.31
C SER A 74 -5.01 25.46 -16.10
N LEU A 75 -5.63 25.28 -14.93
CA LEU A 75 -5.19 25.91 -13.69
C LEU A 75 -3.91 25.24 -13.20
N ASP A 76 -3.03 26.05 -12.61
CA ASP A 76 -1.77 25.55 -12.06
C ASP A 76 -2.02 24.65 -10.85
N GLU A 77 -1.75 23.35 -11.00
CA GLU A 77 -1.84 22.36 -9.93
C GLU A 77 -0.58 22.23 -9.08
N GLN A 78 0.52 22.90 -9.44
CA GLN A 78 1.84 22.68 -8.82
C GLN A 78 1.81 22.96 -7.32
N PRO A 79 1.17 24.05 -6.82
CA PRO A 79 1.07 24.29 -5.38
C PRO A 79 0.35 23.17 -4.63
N ALA A 80 -0.72 22.62 -5.22
CA ALA A 80 -1.46 21.51 -4.63
C ALA A 80 -0.62 20.22 -4.64
N THR A 81 0.07 19.94 -5.74
CA THR A 81 0.97 18.79 -5.87
C THR A 81 2.09 18.84 -4.83
N SER A 82 2.78 19.97 -4.67
CA SER A 82 3.84 20.14 -3.66
C SER A 82 3.32 20.06 -2.22
N SER A 83 2.09 20.52 -1.98
CA SER A 83 1.43 20.36 -0.69
C SER A 83 1.20 18.88 -0.37
N ILE A 84 0.70 18.10 -1.34
CA ILE A 84 0.50 16.65 -1.18
C ILE A 84 1.84 15.91 -1.03
N GLU A 85 2.90 16.29 -1.75
CA GLU A 85 4.24 15.73 -1.54
C GLU A 85 4.71 15.93 -0.10
N THR A 86 4.43 17.10 0.48
CA THR A 86 4.73 17.38 1.89
C THR A 86 3.91 16.49 2.82
N LEU A 87 2.61 16.30 2.54
CA LEU A 87 1.75 15.38 3.31
C LEU A 87 2.25 13.94 3.25
N LEU A 88 2.65 13.45 2.08
CA LEU A 88 3.24 12.13 1.88
C LEU A 88 4.54 11.97 2.66
N ALA A 89 5.42 12.98 2.63
CA ALA A 89 6.68 12.97 3.38
C ALA A 89 6.44 12.98 4.89
N ASN A 90 5.44 13.72 5.38
CA ASN A 90 5.05 13.72 6.79
C ASN A 90 4.49 12.36 7.22
N CYS A 91 3.63 11.78 6.39
CA CYS A 91 3.04 10.47 6.62
C CYS A 91 4.11 9.36 6.63
N ALA A 92 5.05 9.38 5.68
CA ALA A 92 6.18 8.46 5.66
C ALA A 92 7.03 8.53 6.94
N ARG A 93 7.34 9.75 7.42
CA ARG A 93 8.03 9.93 8.70
C ARG A 93 7.25 9.34 9.86
N SER A 94 5.92 9.53 9.90
CA SER A 94 5.09 8.95 10.97
C SER A 94 5.04 7.42 10.96
N VAL A 95 5.15 6.78 9.78
CA VAL A 95 5.30 5.32 9.66
C VAL A 95 6.66 4.87 10.18
N THR A 96 7.74 5.61 9.88
CA THR A 96 9.07 5.34 10.46
C THR A 96 9.07 5.51 11.98
N ASP A 97 8.43 6.55 12.50
CA ASP A 97 8.31 6.77 13.94
C ASP A 97 7.53 5.63 14.61
N LEU A 98 6.46 5.14 13.97
CA LEU A 98 5.74 3.96 14.43
C LEU A 98 6.65 2.72 14.47
N ALA A 99 7.47 2.50 13.44
CA ALA A 99 8.44 1.41 13.41
C ALA A 99 9.46 1.48 14.56
N ASN A 100 9.96 2.68 14.84
CA ASN A 100 10.88 2.94 15.94
C ASN A 100 10.22 2.69 17.30
N ARG A 101 8.97 3.11 17.50
CA ARG A 101 8.21 2.85 18.75
C ARG A 101 8.00 1.36 19.02
N HIS A 102 7.93 0.55 17.98
CA HIS A 102 7.73 -0.90 18.08
C HIS A 102 9.03 -1.71 17.97
N GLU A 103 10.21 -1.07 18.07
CA GLU A 103 11.55 -1.68 18.02
C GLU A 103 11.77 -2.61 16.81
N LEU A 104 11.37 -2.17 15.61
CA LEU A 104 11.50 -2.97 14.38
C LEU A 104 12.88 -2.89 13.70
N GLU A 105 13.83 -2.18 14.31
CA GLU A 105 15.20 -1.95 13.82
C GLU A 105 16.25 -2.58 14.76
N ARG A 106 16.22 -3.91 14.94
CA ARG A 106 17.43 -4.66 15.35
C ARG A 106 17.67 -5.80 14.37
N PRO A 107 18.65 -5.68 13.46
CA PRO A 107 19.24 -6.83 12.79
C PRO A 107 20.04 -7.63 13.82
N ASP A 108 19.75 -8.93 13.93
CA ASP A 108 20.56 -9.98 14.58
C ASP A 108 21.74 -9.53 15.45
N GLY A 109 21.42 -9.11 16.68
CA GLY A 109 22.40 -8.90 17.73
C GLY A 109 22.61 -10.18 18.53
N SER A 110 23.30 -11.15 17.93
CA SER A 110 24.24 -12.08 18.57
C SER A 110 24.14 -12.16 20.11
N THR A 111 23.45 -13.18 20.60
CA THR A 111 23.69 -13.71 21.95
C THR A 111 25.17 -14.09 22.03
N PRO A 112 25.99 -13.55 22.95
CA PRO A 112 27.33 -14.08 23.16
C PRO A 112 27.17 -15.47 23.78
N ALA A 113 27.31 -16.50 22.95
CA ALA A 113 27.65 -17.83 23.41
C ALA A 113 29.06 -17.75 23.99
N GLY A 114 29.17 -17.66 25.32
CA GLY A 114 30.46 -17.59 25.98
C GLY A 114 30.36 -17.34 27.45
N GLU A 115 29.90 -18.32 28.22
CA GLU A 115 30.56 -18.57 29.51
C GLU A 115 30.57 -20.05 29.84
N LEU A 116 31.80 -20.50 30.08
CA LEU A 116 32.26 -21.86 30.14
C LEU A 116 31.74 -22.56 31.41
N LEU A 117 31.44 -23.85 31.27
CA LEU A 117 31.22 -24.79 32.35
C LEU A 117 32.37 -24.75 33.38
N THR A 118 32.07 -24.45 34.64
CA THR A 118 32.82 -24.96 35.79
C THR A 118 31.86 -25.36 36.91
N PRO A 119 31.87 -26.61 37.39
CA PRO A 119 31.13 -26.98 38.59
C PRO A 119 32.03 -26.78 39.82
N SER A 120 31.52 -26.11 40.86
CA SER A 120 32.00 -26.31 42.21
C SER A 120 30.87 -26.18 43.23
N PRO A 121 30.84 -27.03 44.28
CA PRO A 121 29.75 -27.10 45.24
C PRO A 121 30.12 -26.37 46.55
N ASN A 122 29.31 -25.40 46.96
CA ASN A 122 28.86 -25.23 48.36
C ASN A 122 28.05 -23.95 48.59
N GLY A 123 26.83 -24.14 49.12
CA GLY A 123 26.20 -23.47 50.25
C GLY A 123 26.22 -21.93 50.39
N GLY A 124 25.02 -21.35 50.53
CA GLY A 124 24.81 -20.07 51.22
C GLY A 124 23.68 -19.25 50.60
N GLY A 125 22.62 -19.01 51.37
CA GLY A 125 21.39 -18.39 50.89
C GLY A 125 21.46 -16.90 50.60
N GLY A 126 20.41 -16.40 49.94
CA GLY A 126 20.19 -14.99 49.67
C GLY A 126 19.12 -14.83 48.60
N GLY A 127 17.94 -14.34 49.00
CA GLY A 127 16.74 -14.31 48.18
C GLY A 127 16.92 -13.57 46.85
N HIS A 128 16.65 -14.26 45.75
CA HIS A 128 16.37 -13.64 44.47
C HIS A 128 14.85 -13.62 44.29
N ALA A 129 14.29 -12.41 44.32
CA ALA A 129 12.94 -12.13 43.92
C ALA A 129 12.72 -12.66 42.51
N SER A 130 11.92 -13.73 42.41
CA SER A 130 11.45 -14.23 41.13
C SER A 130 10.54 -13.14 40.55
N ALA A 131 11.06 -12.38 39.58
CA ALA A 131 10.25 -11.51 38.74
C ALA A 131 9.33 -12.43 37.93
N GLN A 132 8.18 -12.74 38.51
CA GLN A 132 7.12 -13.50 37.88
C GLN A 132 6.59 -12.65 36.72
N GLN A 133 7.16 -12.83 35.53
CA GLN A 133 6.67 -12.21 34.31
C GLN A 133 5.30 -12.80 34.00
N ASP A 134 4.23 -12.01 34.12
CA ASP A 134 2.88 -12.45 33.83
C ASP A 134 2.75 -12.91 32.35
N PRO A 135 2.41 -14.19 32.08
CA PRO A 135 2.36 -14.75 30.73
C PRO A 135 1.31 -14.07 29.82
N ILE A 136 0.31 -13.40 30.40
CA ILE A 136 -0.72 -12.65 29.65
C ILE A 136 -0.13 -11.37 29.04
N SER A 137 0.81 -10.72 29.75
CA SER A 137 1.40 -9.44 29.31
C SER A 137 2.38 -9.64 28.14
N SER A 138 3.16 -10.72 28.15
CA SER A 138 4.10 -11.07 27.08
C SER A 138 3.39 -11.47 25.80
N GLN A 139 2.28 -12.21 25.89
CA GLN A 139 1.48 -12.62 24.73
C GLN A 139 0.78 -11.44 24.04
N ARG A 140 0.22 -10.48 24.80
CA ARG A 140 -0.37 -9.26 24.23
C ARG A 140 0.68 -8.39 23.52
N ARG A 141 1.87 -8.27 24.11
CA ARG A 141 3.00 -7.53 23.53
C ARG A 141 3.49 -8.15 22.23
N SER A 142 3.57 -9.49 22.18
CA SER A 142 3.94 -10.25 20.97
C SER A 142 2.94 -10.06 19.82
N LYS A 143 1.62 -10.11 20.10
CA LYS A 143 0.56 -9.87 19.09
C LYS A 143 0.56 -8.43 18.57
N SER A 144 0.72 -7.46 19.46
CA SER A 144 0.82 -6.05 19.08
C SER A 144 2.05 -5.79 18.21
N HIS A 145 3.18 -6.43 18.52
CA HIS A 145 4.39 -6.32 17.73
C HIS A 145 4.20 -6.91 16.31
N THR A 146 3.65 -8.13 16.16
CA THR A 146 3.41 -8.73 14.84
C THR A 146 2.42 -7.92 13.99
N GLN A 147 1.35 -7.40 14.60
CA GLN A 147 0.42 -6.50 13.92
C GLN A 147 1.10 -5.20 13.48
N ALA A 148 1.97 -4.61 14.31
CA ALA A 148 2.72 -3.41 13.95
C ALA A 148 3.58 -3.64 12.70
N GLN A 149 4.27 -4.78 12.59
CA GLN A 149 5.09 -5.09 11.41
C GLN A 149 4.24 -5.17 10.13
N LEU A 150 3.05 -5.75 10.22
CA LEU A 150 2.10 -5.80 9.10
C LEU A 150 1.64 -4.39 8.73
N VAL A 151 1.16 -3.62 9.71
CA VAL A 151 0.71 -2.23 9.49
C VAL A 151 1.80 -1.40 8.81
N ILE A 152 3.03 -1.48 9.27
CA ILE A 152 4.16 -0.72 8.71
C ILE A 152 4.45 -1.17 7.27
N ALA A 153 4.46 -2.48 7.00
CA ALA A 153 4.69 -2.99 5.64
C ALA A 153 3.58 -2.55 4.66
N TYR A 154 2.32 -2.67 5.07
CA TYR A 154 1.16 -2.25 4.27
C TYR A 154 1.10 -0.74 4.07
N ALA A 155 1.36 0.05 5.12
CA ALA A 155 1.38 1.52 5.03
C ALA A 155 2.51 2.00 4.12
N THR A 156 3.70 1.40 4.22
CA THR A 156 4.85 1.71 3.34
C THR A 156 4.52 1.40 1.88
N PHE A 157 3.92 0.24 1.62
CA PHE A 157 3.47 -0.13 0.29
C PHE A 157 2.45 0.88 -0.27
N ILE A 158 1.40 1.20 0.49
CA ILE A 158 0.37 2.15 0.06
C ILE A 158 0.99 3.54 -0.18
N LEU A 159 1.88 4.03 0.68
CA LEU A 159 2.59 5.30 0.48
C LEU A 159 3.29 5.37 -0.88
N HIS A 160 4.01 4.32 -1.27
CA HIS A 160 4.64 4.25 -2.58
C HIS A 160 3.61 4.27 -3.72
N VAL A 161 2.48 3.57 -3.56
CA VAL A 161 1.39 3.62 -4.54
C VAL A 161 0.78 5.03 -4.62
N LEU A 162 0.64 5.75 -3.50
CA LEU A 162 0.14 7.14 -3.51
C LEU A 162 1.10 8.07 -4.27
N HIS A 163 2.42 7.91 -4.13
CA HIS A 163 3.37 8.64 -4.97
C HIS A 163 3.23 8.30 -6.46
N VAL A 164 3.03 7.02 -6.80
CA VAL A 164 2.74 6.60 -8.19
C VAL A 164 1.46 7.26 -8.69
N LEU A 165 0.41 7.36 -7.88
CA LEU A 165 -0.85 7.99 -8.25
C LEU A 165 -0.74 9.52 -8.39
N LEU A 166 0.10 10.18 -7.59
CA LEU A 166 0.28 11.64 -7.65
C LEU A 166 0.97 12.09 -8.94
N HIS A 167 2.00 11.37 -9.37
CA HIS A 167 2.82 11.73 -10.54
C HIS A 167 2.48 10.95 -11.81
N GLY A 168 1.80 9.82 -11.65
CA GLY A 168 1.54 8.85 -12.70
C GLY A 168 0.30 9.15 -13.50
N LYS A 169 0.27 8.62 -14.72
CA LYS A 169 -0.98 8.48 -15.47
C LYS A 169 -1.82 7.36 -14.87
N TRP A 170 -3.12 7.60 -14.75
CA TRP A 170 -4.05 6.64 -14.16
C TRP A 170 -4.59 5.64 -15.20
N ASP A 171 -4.51 6.00 -16.48
CA ASP A 171 -4.89 5.14 -17.59
C ASP A 171 -3.66 4.42 -18.17
N ALA A 172 -3.68 3.09 -18.10
CA ALA A 172 -2.57 2.26 -18.56
C ALA A 172 -2.38 2.31 -20.10
N VAL A 173 -3.43 2.59 -20.87
CA VAL A 173 -3.32 2.70 -22.34
C VAL A 173 -2.59 3.99 -22.70
N SER A 174 -3.02 5.13 -22.15
CA SER A 174 -2.34 6.42 -22.32
C SER A 174 -0.89 6.41 -21.81
N MET A 175 -0.59 5.57 -20.82
CA MET A 175 0.77 5.34 -20.34
C MET A 175 1.63 4.57 -21.34
N LEU A 176 1.08 3.55 -22.00
CA LEU A 176 1.79 2.73 -23.00
C LEU A 176 1.99 3.46 -24.33
N GLU A 177 0.95 4.17 -24.80
CA GLU A 177 0.98 4.96 -26.05
C GLU A 177 2.03 6.07 -25.96
N ASN A 178 2.08 6.79 -24.83
CA ASN A 178 3.09 7.82 -24.55
C ASN A 178 3.17 8.90 -25.67
N ASP A 179 2.03 9.31 -26.21
CA ASP A 179 1.94 10.32 -27.27
C ASP A 179 2.50 11.70 -26.87
N ASP A 180 2.56 11.98 -25.57
CA ASP A 180 3.02 13.24 -24.98
C ASP A 180 4.48 13.20 -24.47
N GLY A 181 5.18 12.07 -24.63
CA GLY A 181 6.57 11.94 -24.19
C GLY A 181 6.77 11.85 -22.67
N TRP A 182 5.69 11.63 -21.89
CA TRP A 182 5.71 11.57 -20.42
C TRP A 182 6.81 10.67 -19.82
N ILE A 183 7.16 9.55 -20.47
CA ILE A 183 8.22 8.64 -19.97
C ILE A 183 9.62 9.28 -19.86
N THR A 184 9.83 10.46 -20.44
CA THR A 184 11.11 11.17 -20.37
C THR A 184 11.15 12.23 -19.27
N THR A 185 10.05 12.44 -18.54
CA THR A 185 9.92 13.52 -17.56
C THR A 185 10.37 13.12 -16.16
N ALA A 186 10.57 14.11 -15.29
CA ALA A 186 10.94 13.89 -13.89
C ALA A 186 9.82 13.17 -13.10
N GLU A 187 8.56 13.42 -13.45
CA GLU A 187 7.39 12.76 -12.87
C GLU A 187 7.42 11.25 -13.12
N PHE A 188 7.76 10.84 -14.34
CA PHE A 188 7.94 9.41 -14.64
C PHE A 188 9.06 8.80 -13.80
N MET A 189 10.20 9.48 -13.66
CA MET A 189 11.30 9.00 -12.82
C MET A 189 10.90 8.83 -11.35
N LYS A 190 10.06 9.72 -10.81
CA LYS A 190 9.46 9.55 -9.48
C LYS A 190 8.56 8.31 -9.42
N CYS A 191 7.67 8.12 -10.39
CA CYS A 191 6.81 6.93 -10.46
C CYS A 191 7.62 5.63 -10.56
N ALA A 192 8.65 5.61 -11.40
CA ALA A 192 9.58 4.50 -11.57
C ALA A 192 10.22 4.08 -10.25
N PHE A 193 10.81 5.05 -9.54
CA PHE A 193 11.43 4.82 -8.24
C PHE A 193 10.43 4.22 -7.24
N HIS A 194 9.24 4.84 -7.13
CA HIS A 194 8.22 4.39 -6.18
C HIS A 194 7.58 3.06 -6.56
N ALA A 195 7.47 2.71 -7.85
CA ALA A 195 6.96 1.40 -8.27
C ALA A 195 7.92 0.26 -7.90
N ILE A 196 9.23 0.48 -8.03
CA ILE A 196 10.24 -0.48 -7.58
C ILE A 196 10.21 -0.59 -6.05
N ALA A 197 10.16 0.54 -5.34
CA ALA A 197 10.08 0.54 -3.87
C ALA A 197 8.80 -0.14 -3.36
N ALA A 198 7.66 0.06 -4.03
CA ALA A 198 6.41 -0.63 -3.75
C ALA A 198 6.58 -2.16 -3.91
N SER A 199 7.29 -2.62 -4.93
CA SER A 199 7.56 -4.07 -5.10
C SER A 199 8.38 -4.66 -3.96
N GLU A 200 9.35 -3.93 -3.42
CA GLU A 200 10.11 -4.39 -2.25
C GLU A 200 9.23 -4.42 -1.00
N ALA A 201 8.39 -3.40 -0.79
CA ALA A 201 7.40 -3.40 0.29
C ALA A 201 6.44 -4.60 0.18
N VAL A 202 5.98 -4.93 -1.04
CA VAL A 202 5.17 -6.14 -1.31
C VAL A 202 5.94 -7.42 -1.00
N SER A 203 7.25 -7.47 -1.30
CA SER A 203 8.10 -8.61 -0.91
C SER A 203 8.08 -8.82 0.61
N GLN A 204 8.17 -7.73 1.38
CA GLN A 204 8.11 -7.77 2.84
C GLN A 204 6.72 -8.17 3.36
N ILE A 205 5.66 -7.70 2.72
CA ILE A 205 4.28 -8.13 3.00
C ILE A 205 4.15 -9.63 2.82
N LEU A 206 4.55 -10.18 1.66
CA LEU A 206 4.41 -11.61 1.37
C LEU A 206 5.22 -12.52 2.30
N ARG A 207 6.31 -12.02 2.90
CA ARG A 207 7.06 -12.78 3.93
C ARG A 207 6.30 -12.89 5.25
N ARG A 208 5.44 -11.91 5.57
CA ARG A 208 4.73 -11.81 6.86
C ARG A 208 3.26 -12.24 6.77
N ASP A 209 2.64 -11.99 5.62
CA ASP A 209 1.25 -12.31 5.28
C ASP A 209 1.21 -12.96 3.88
N PRO A 210 1.64 -14.24 3.76
CA PRO A 210 1.76 -14.93 2.48
C PRO A 210 0.41 -15.19 1.79
N GLU A 211 -0.68 -15.08 2.53
CA GLU A 211 -2.05 -15.26 2.03
C GLU A 211 -2.78 -13.92 1.86
N LEU A 212 -2.14 -12.76 2.14
CA LEU A 212 -2.73 -11.42 2.02
C LEU A 212 -4.06 -11.26 2.80
N THR A 213 -4.14 -11.88 3.97
CA THR A 213 -5.34 -11.93 4.82
C THR A 213 -5.50 -10.71 5.72
N PHE A 214 -4.46 -9.90 5.88
CA PHE A 214 -4.47 -8.72 6.75
C PHE A 214 -5.31 -7.57 6.18
N MET A 215 -5.24 -7.34 4.86
CA MET A 215 -6.05 -6.33 4.16
C MET A 215 -6.61 -6.87 2.84
N PRO A 216 -7.47 -7.89 2.88
CA PRO A 216 -7.86 -8.62 1.69
C PRO A 216 -8.61 -7.67 0.73
N TYR A 217 -9.66 -6.97 1.18
CA TYR A 217 -10.54 -6.24 0.27
C TYR A 217 -9.89 -5.07 -0.49
N LEU A 218 -8.95 -4.36 0.15
CA LEU A 218 -8.43 -3.09 -0.35
C LEU A 218 -7.05 -3.25 -0.99
N PHE A 219 -6.24 -4.22 -0.55
CA PHE A 219 -4.87 -4.41 -1.04
C PHE A 219 -4.81 -4.59 -2.55
N GLY A 220 -5.74 -5.37 -3.13
CA GLY A 220 -5.76 -5.64 -4.56
C GLY A 220 -5.91 -4.39 -5.45
N ILE A 221 -6.56 -3.34 -4.95
CA ILE A 221 -6.73 -2.07 -5.67
C ILE A 221 -5.38 -1.34 -5.76
N TYR A 222 -4.68 -1.20 -4.63
CA TYR A 222 -3.36 -0.56 -4.61
C TYR A 222 -2.30 -1.39 -5.33
N LEU A 223 -2.40 -2.72 -5.24
CA LEU A 223 -1.51 -3.64 -5.96
C LEU A 223 -1.63 -3.43 -7.48
N LEU A 224 -2.85 -3.28 -7.98
CA LEU A 224 -3.07 -2.96 -9.38
C LEU A 224 -2.45 -1.61 -9.75
N HIS A 225 -2.72 -0.54 -9.00
CA HIS A 225 -2.20 0.79 -9.31
C HIS A 225 -0.67 0.86 -9.24
N GLY A 226 -0.04 0.18 -8.28
CA GLY A 226 1.42 0.06 -8.20
C GLY A 226 2.04 -0.74 -9.34
N SER A 227 1.27 -1.60 -10.01
CA SER A 227 1.76 -2.49 -11.08
C SER A 227 1.88 -1.83 -12.46
N PHE A 228 1.18 -0.72 -12.72
CA PHE A 228 1.12 -0.12 -14.07
C PHE A 228 2.47 0.34 -14.59
N ILE A 229 3.30 0.95 -13.74
CA ILE A 229 4.66 1.39 -14.12
C ILE A 229 5.56 0.20 -14.43
N LEU A 230 5.44 -0.89 -13.67
CA LEU A 230 6.20 -2.12 -13.91
C LEU A 230 5.75 -2.81 -15.19
N LEU A 231 4.45 -2.75 -15.52
CA LEU A 231 3.94 -3.22 -16.80
C LEU A 231 4.55 -2.44 -17.97
N LEU A 232 4.65 -1.11 -17.85
CA LEU A 232 5.33 -0.27 -18.86
C LEU A 232 6.82 -0.66 -19.00
N PHE A 233 7.52 -0.92 -17.90
CA PHE A 233 8.90 -1.40 -18.00
C PHE A 233 9.00 -2.77 -18.68
N ALA A 234 8.14 -3.71 -18.32
CA ALA A 234 8.11 -5.03 -18.94
C ALA A 234 7.83 -4.97 -20.44
N ASP A 235 6.96 -4.06 -20.89
CA ASP A 235 6.66 -3.82 -22.30
C ASP A 235 7.87 -3.26 -23.08
N ARG A 236 8.70 -2.45 -22.42
CA ARG A 236 9.87 -1.77 -23.01
C ARG A 236 11.19 -2.54 -22.87
N MET A 237 11.28 -3.55 -22.01
CA MET A 237 12.46 -4.41 -21.86
C MET A 237 13.02 -4.98 -23.17
N PRO A 238 12.20 -5.42 -24.16
CA PRO A 238 12.71 -5.91 -25.44
C PRO A 238 13.52 -4.87 -26.23
N GLN A 239 13.29 -3.59 -25.97
CA GLN A 239 13.94 -2.46 -26.66
C GLN A 239 15.16 -1.94 -25.87
N LEU A 240 15.07 -1.91 -24.53
CA LEU A 240 16.07 -1.30 -23.65
C LEU A 240 17.08 -2.29 -23.07
N GLY A 241 16.84 -3.60 -23.21
CA GLY A 241 17.65 -4.66 -22.62
C GLY A 241 17.19 -5.08 -21.22
N PRO A 242 17.72 -6.21 -20.71
CA PRO A 242 17.31 -6.77 -19.43
C PRO A 242 17.76 -5.89 -18.24
N ASN A 243 16.91 -5.78 -17.23
CA ASN A 243 17.20 -5.10 -15.97
C ASN A 243 16.73 -5.98 -14.81
N GLU A 244 17.70 -6.55 -14.08
CA GLU A 244 17.46 -7.51 -12.99
C GLU A 244 16.58 -6.93 -11.87
N SER A 245 16.76 -5.64 -11.53
CA SER A 245 15.95 -4.99 -10.50
C SER A 245 14.49 -4.90 -10.92
N VAL A 246 14.23 -4.63 -12.19
CA VAL A 246 12.87 -4.53 -12.72
C VAL A 246 12.26 -5.92 -12.88
N GLU A 247 13.05 -6.90 -13.33
CA GLU A 247 12.60 -8.30 -13.45
C GLU A 247 12.15 -8.84 -12.07
N LYS A 248 12.98 -8.67 -11.04
CA LYS A 248 12.63 -9.05 -9.66
C LYS A 248 11.39 -8.33 -9.14
N ALA A 249 11.24 -7.04 -9.45
CA ALA A 249 10.06 -6.26 -9.09
C ALA A 249 8.79 -6.82 -9.76
N CYS A 250 8.85 -7.09 -11.06
CA CYS A 250 7.77 -7.71 -11.82
C CYS A 250 7.39 -9.10 -11.26
N GLU A 251 8.35 -9.96 -10.99
CA GLU A 251 8.10 -11.29 -10.40
C GLU A 251 7.40 -11.19 -9.04
N THR A 252 7.83 -10.26 -8.19
CA THR A 252 7.23 -10.05 -6.87
C THR A 252 5.78 -9.61 -6.98
N ILE A 253 5.48 -8.67 -7.89
CA ILE A 253 4.12 -8.19 -8.11
C ILE A 253 3.23 -9.25 -8.78
N ILE A 254 3.76 -10.04 -9.71
CA ILE A 254 3.05 -11.18 -10.29
C ILE A 254 2.65 -12.16 -9.18
N ARG A 255 3.60 -12.55 -8.32
CA ARG A 255 3.32 -13.45 -7.19
C ARG A 255 2.26 -12.87 -6.26
N ALA A 256 2.36 -11.60 -5.91
CA ALA A 256 1.38 -10.93 -5.07
C ALA A 256 -0.02 -10.95 -5.70
N HIS A 257 -0.13 -10.68 -7.01
CA HIS A 257 -1.41 -10.77 -7.71
C HIS A 257 -1.96 -12.19 -7.75
N GLU A 258 -1.12 -13.22 -7.87
CA GLU A 258 -1.56 -14.61 -7.84
C GLU A 258 -2.16 -15.00 -6.49
N VAL A 259 -1.54 -14.58 -5.38
CA VAL A 259 -2.10 -14.75 -4.03
C VAL A 259 -3.40 -13.97 -3.90
N CYS A 260 -3.38 -12.70 -4.27
CA CYS A 260 -4.51 -11.77 -4.15
C CYS A 260 -5.77 -12.31 -4.85
N VAL A 261 -5.61 -12.90 -6.04
CA VAL A 261 -6.69 -13.53 -6.83
C VAL A 261 -7.34 -14.72 -6.12
N VAL A 262 -6.56 -15.48 -5.34
CA VAL A 262 -7.02 -16.70 -4.65
C VAL A 262 -7.68 -16.34 -3.32
N THR A 263 -7.09 -15.39 -2.60
CA THR A 263 -7.59 -14.90 -1.29
C THR A 263 -8.86 -14.08 -1.44
N LEU A 264 -8.92 -13.24 -2.47
CA LEU A 264 -10.09 -12.44 -2.76
C LEU A 264 -10.89 -13.13 -3.84
N ASN A 265 -12.15 -13.47 -3.58
CA ASN A 265 -13.07 -13.82 -4.65
C ASN A 265 -13.36 -12.55 -5.50
N THR A 266 -12.39 -12.15 -6.32
CA THR A 266 -12.35 -10.97 -7.19
C THR A 266 -12.30 -11.45 -8.63
N GLU A 267 -13.48 -11.65 -9.21
CA GLU A 267 -13.65 -12.00 -10.62
C GLU A 267 -12.85 -11.08 -11.57
N PHE A 268 -12.63 -9.82 -11.19
CA PHE A 268 -11.75 -8.88 -11.90
C PHE A 268 -10.31 -9.40 -12.04
N GLN A 269 -9.67 -9.79 -10.93
CA GLN A 269 -8.26 -10.16 -10.95
C GLN A 269 -8.04 -11.48 -11.68
N LYS A 270 -8.99 -12.44 -11.58
CA LYS A 270 -8.98 -13.69 -12.37
C LYS A 270 -8.98 -13.41 -13.87
N ARG A 271 -9.79 -12.43 -14.32
CA ARG A 271 -9.87 -12.02 -15.73
C ARG A 271 -8.60 -11.30 -16.18
N PHE A 272 -8.04 -10.40 -15.37
CA PHE A 272 -6.76 -9.75 -15.70
C PHE A 272 -5.60 -10.75 -15.78
N ARG A 273 -5.48 -11.68 -14.83
CA ARG A 273 -4.46 -12.75 -14.85
C ARG A 273 -4.50 -13.58 -16.13
N LYS A 274 -5.70 -13.95 -16.58
CA LYS A 274 -5.90 -14.71 -17.83
C LYS A 274 -5.37 -13.94 -19.04
N VAL A 275 -5.63 -12.63 -19.10
CA VAL A 275 -5.12 -11.73 -20.15
C VAL A 275 -3.60 -11.60 -20.11
N LEU A 276 -3.01 -11.42 -18.93
CA LEU A 276 -1.57 -11.26 -18.76
C LEU A 276 -0.80 -12.54 -19.13
N ARG A 277 -1.29 -13.71 -18.67
CA ARG A 277 -0.69 -15.01 -19.03
C ARG A 277 -0.77 -15.28 -20.53
N SER A 278 -1.94 -15.09 -21.15
CA SER A 278 -2.10 -15.29 -22.60
C SER A 278 -1.10 -14.43 -23.39
N THR A 279 -0.94 -13.16 -23.00
CA THR A 279 0.03 -12.26 -23.62
C THR A 279 1.47 -12.77 -23.47
N LEU A 280 1.86 -13.18 -22.26
CA LEU A 280 3.22 -13.66 -21.99
C LEU A 280 3.53 -14.97 -22.74
N TYR A 281 2.55 -15.86 -22.87
CA TYR A 281 2.69 -17.10 -23.65
C TYR A 281 2.88 -16.80 -25.14
N SER A 282 2.07 -15.90 -25.72
CA SER A 282 2.18 -15.53 -27.15
C SER A 282 3.51 -14.85 -27.47
N VAL A 283 4.06 -14.07 -26.53
CA VAL A 283 5.39 -13.46 -26.68
C VAL A 283 6.52 -14.50 -26.58
N ARG A 284 6.41 -15.47 -25.67
CA ARG A 284 7.43 -16.54 -25.49
C ARG A 284 7.41 -17.59 -26.60
N SER A 285 6.29 -17.78 -27.29
CA SER A 285 6.16 -18.77 -28.37
C SER A 285 6.59 -18.25 -29.74
N ALA A 286 7.01 -16.99 -29.87
CA ALA A 286 7.48 -16.35 -31.12
C ALA A 286 6.54 -16.55 -32.34
N GLY A 287 5.25 -16.77 -32.11
CA GLY A 287 4.23 -16.94 -33.15
C GLY A 287 3.46 -15.63 -33.41
N PRO A 288 2.95 -15.40 -34.63
CA PRO A 288 2.10 -14.24 -34.91
C PRO A 288 0.84 -14.29 -34.03
N THR A 289 0.60 -13.21 -33.27
CA THR A 289 -0.56 -13.10 -32.39
C THR A 289 -1.84 -13.04 -33.23
N SER A 290 -2.81 -13.92 -32.95
CA SER A 290 -4.09 -13.95 -33.68
C SER A 290 -4.90 -12.67 -33.44
N GLU A 291 -5.53 -12.15 -34.49
CA GLU A 291 -6.40 -10.97 -34.42
C GLU A 291 -7.58 -11.18 -33.44
N GLU A 292 -8.05 -12.43 -33.30
CA GLU A 292 -9.08 -12.82 -32.34
C GLU A 292 -8.60 -12.72 -30.88
N GLU A 293 -7.32 -13.03 -30.60
CA GLU A 293 -6.73 -12.85 -29.26
C GLU A 293 -6.62 -11.37 -28.90
N ILE A 294 -6.25 -10.52 -29.87
CA ILE A 294 -6.15 -9.06 -29.69
C ILE A 294 -7.54 -8.48 -29.38
N ILE A 295 -8.57 -8.91 -30.10
CA ILE A 295 -9.96 -8.49 -29.87
C ILE A 295 -10.46 -8.98 -28.50
N ALA A 296 -10.21 -10.24 -28.15
CA ALA A 296 -10.60 -10.80 -26.85
C ALA A 296 -9.92 -10.08 -25.68
N ARG A 297 -8.63 -9.73 -25.82
CA ARG A 297 -7.86 -8.93 -24.86
C ARG A 297 -8.44 -7.52 -24.69
N ARG A 298 -8.73 -6.81 -25.79
CA ARG A 298 -9.37 -5.49 -25.74
C ARG A 298 -10.74 -5.55 -25.08
N ARG A 299 -11.54 -6.58 -25.36
CA ARG A 299 -12.87 -6.76 -24.78
C ARG A 299 -12.81 -7.01 -23.27
N ALA A 300 -11.87 -7.84 -22.81
CA ALA A 300 -11.67 -8.08 -21.39
C ALA A 300 -11.25 -6.82 -20.63
N LEU A 301 -10.33 -6.01 -21.19
CA LEU A 301 -9.86 -4.76 -20.58
C LEU A 301 -10.90 -3.63 -20.65
N SER A 302 -11.80 -3.66 -21.65
CA SER A 302 -12.83 -2.64 -21.83
C SER A 302 -13.83 -2.52 -20.67
N LEU A 303 -13.97 -3.58 -19.87
CA LEU A 303 -14.83 -3.63 -18.68
C LEU A 303 -14.31 -2.76 -17.52
N TYR A 304 -13.06 -2.32 -17.58
CA TYR A 304 -12.35 -1.67 -16.47
C TYR A 304 -11.82 -0.28 -16.84
N ARG A 305 -12.40 0.33 -17.89
CA ARG A 305 -11.97 1.64 -18.37
C ARG A 305 -12.34 2.74 -17.37
N TRP A 306 -11.38 3.60 -17.07
CA TRP A 306 -11.59 4.84 -16.30
C TRP A 306 -11.78 6.02 -17.25
N THR A 307 -12.72 5.88 -18.19
CA THR A 307 -13.06 6.92 -19.18
C THR A 307 -14.44 7.49 -18.91
N LYS A 308 -14.74 8.68 -19.45
CA LYS A 308 -16.06 9.32 -19.35
C LYS A 308 -17.19 8.34 -19.72
N GLY A 309 -18.06 8.02 -18.75
CA GLY A 309 -19.21 7.10 -18.92
C GLY A 309 -18.96 5.63 -18.50
N ALA A 310 -17.74 5.27 -18.14
CA ALA A 310 -17.41 3.96 -17.57
C ALA A 310 -17.19 4.06 -16.04
N ARG A 311 -17.45 2.97 -15.31
CA ARG A 311 -17.43 2.95 -13.84
C ARG A 311 -16.07 2.55 -13.24
N GLY A 312 -15.05 2.31 -14.06
CA GLY A 312 -13.76 1.82 -13.58
C GLY A 312 -13.90 0.48 -12.85
N LEU A 313 -13.22 0.33 -11.72
CA LEU A 313 -13.32 -0.84 -10.84
C LEU A 313 -14.45 -0.77 -9.81
N ALA A 314 -15.22 0.32 -9.81
CA ALA A 314 -16.39 0.44 -8.95
C ALA A 314 -17.52 -0.43 -9.51
N LEU A 315 -17.98 -1.40 -8.69
CA LEU A 315 -19.24 -2.11 -8.90
C LEU A 315 -20.42 -1.14 -8.82
#